data_AF-A0ABD0ST11-F1
#
_entry.id   AF-A0ABD0ST11-F1
#
_cell.length_a   1.000
_cell.length_b   1.000
_cell.length_c   1.000
_cell.angle_alpha   90.00
_cell.angle_beta   90.00
_cell.angle_gamma   90.00
#
_symmetry.space_group_name_H-M   'P 1'
#
loop_
_entity.id
_entity.type
_entity.pdbx_description
1 polymer ?
#
loop_
_entity_poly.entity_id
_entity_poly.type
_entity_poly.pdbx_seq_one_letter_code
_entity_poly.pdbx_strand_id
1 'polypeptide(L)'
;MTEAEIKADFIKLVMKCLKDHPVEMTELIKLQSLEVPKKPEVKCLLACAYKLDGLMTEKGLYNIEHAYKVAEVTKNGDEKRLENGKKIADICVKVNENEVSDGEKGCDRAGMVFKCVVENAPKFGFKI
;
A
#
# COMPACT_ATOMS: atom_id res chain seq x y z
N MET A 1 1.57 15.19 -6.74
CA MET A 1 1.69 14.05 -7.65
C MET A 1 0.32 13.56 -8.12
N THR A 2 0.22 13.20 -9.39
CA THR A 2 -0.94 12.49 -9.99
C THR A 2 -0.95 11.03 -9.56
N GLU A 3 -2.08 10.33 -9.71
CA GLU A 3 -2.19 8.89 -9.44
C GLU A 3 -1.22 8.06 -10.28
N ALA A 4 -0.97 8.48 -11.53
CA ALA A 4 0.00 7.83 -12.40
C ALA A 4 1.44 7.97 -11.89
N GLU A 5 1.81 9.15 -11.38
CA GLU A 5 3.13 9.37 -10.77
C GLU A 5 3.31 8.56 -9.48
N ILE A 6 2.29 8.54 -8.62
CA ILE A 6 2.29 7.73 -7.38
C ILE A 6 2.46 6.24 -7.72
N LYS A 7 1.70 5.75 -8.71
CA LYS A 7 1.79 4.36 -9.18
C LYS A 7 3.17 4.04 -9.74
N ALA A 8 3.76 4.94 -10.54
CA ALA A 8 5.09 4.76 -11.11
C ALA A 8 6.17 4.72 -10.04
N ASP A 9 6.11 5.60 -9.04
CA ASP A 9 7.08 5.61 -7.94
C ASP A 9 6.96 4.37 -7.06
N PHE A 10 5.75 3.92 -6.75
CA PHE A 10 5.55 2.68 -6.02
C PHE A 10 6.05 1.45 -6.81
N ILE A 11 5.84 1.40 -8.14
CA ILE A 11 6.38 0.33 -9.00
C ILE A 11 7.91 0.27 -8.90
N LYS A 12 8.63 1.41 -8.82
CA LYS A 12 10.08 1.40 -8.64
C LYS A 12 10.49 0.73 -7.32
N LEU A 13 9.72 0.91 -6.25
CA LEU A 13 9.97 0.25 -4.96
C LEU A 13 9.71 -1.26 -5.05
N VAL A 14 8.61 -1.66 -5.68
CA VAL A 14 8.31 -3.07 -5.96
C VAL A 14 9.45 -3.73 -6.75
N MET A 15 9.95 -3.07 -7.79
CA MET A 15 11.05 -3.59 -8.61
C MET A 15 12.35 -3.77 -7.81
N LYS A 16 12.65 -2.88 -6.85
CA LYS A 16 13.80 -3.04 -5.94
C LYS A 16 13.66 -4.29 -5.06
N CYS A 17 12.43 -4.61 -4.64
CA CYS A 17 12.13 -5.74 -3.77
C CYS A 17 12.11 -7.09 -4.49
N LEU A 18 11.97 -7.13 -5.81
CA LEU A 18 11.93 -8.39 -6.59
C LEU A 18 13.18 -9.26 -6.43
N LYS A 19 14.33 -8.66 -6.12
CA LYS A 19 15.57 -9.39 -5.88
C LYS A 19 15.44 -10.34 -4.69
N ASP A 20 14.80 -9.89 -3.61
CA ASP A 20 14.67 -10.62 -2.35
C ASP A 20 13.32 -11.34 -2.25
N HIS A 21 12.31 -10.86 -2.99
CA HIS A 21 10.97 -11.42 -3.09
C HIS A 21 10.59 -11.70 -4.55
N PRO A 22 11.21 -12.71 -5.18
CA PRO A 22 10.90 -13.06 -6.56
C PRO A 22 9.45 -13.55 -6.67
N VAL A 23 8.73 -13.03 -7.66
CA VAL A 23 7.36 -13.44 -7.99
C VAL A 23 7.19 -13.62 -9.49
N GLU A 24 6.20 -14.39 -9.89
CA GLU A 24 5.85 -14.57 -11.31
C GLU A 24 5.36 -13.26 -11.93
N MET A 25 5.70 -13.02 -13.20
CA MET A 25 5.27 -11.83 -13.93
C MET A 25 3.73 -11.72 -14.00
N THR A 26 3.03 -12.85 -14.04
CA THR A 26 1.57 -12.89 -14.01
C THR A 26 1.00 -12.31 -12.71
N GLU A 27 1.66 -12.51 -11.57
CA GLU A 27 1.25 -11.92 -10.29
C GLU A 27 1.50 -10.40 -10.25
N LEU A 28 2.55 -9.92 -10.92
CA LEU A 28 2.78 -8.48 -11.08
C LEU A 28 1.69 -7.81 -11.92
N ILE A 29 1.23 -8.48 -12.99
CA ILE A 29 0.13 -7.98 -13.83
C ILE A 29 -1.18 -7.91 -13.02
N LYS A 30 -1.44 -8.92 -12.17
CA LYS A 30 -2.59 -8.92 -11.24
C LYS A 30 -2.54 -7.74 -10.27
N LEU A 31 -1.38 -7.48 -9.65
CA LEU A 31 -1.20 -6.30 -8.79
C LEU A 31 -1.42 -4.99 -9.54
N GLN A 32 -0.90 -4.85 -10.76
CA GLN A 32 -1.11 -3.68 -11.61
C GLN A 32 -2.59 -3.44 -11.94
N SER A 33 -3.36 -4.52 -12.00
CA SER A 33 -4.81 -4.55 -12.23
C SER A 33 -5.63 -4.48 -10.94
N LEU A 34 -4.97 -4.18 -9.81
CA LEU A 34 -5.57 -4.03 -8.49
C LEU A 34 -6.23 -5.30 -7.94
N GLU A 35 -5.85 -6.47 -8.44
CA GLU A 35 -6.28 -7.74 -7.88
C GLU A 35 -5.58 -8.00 -6.54
N VAL A 36 -6.36 -8.28 -5.49
CA VAL A 36 -5.86 -8.50 -4.14
C VAL A 36 -4.99 -9.77 -4.11
N PRO A 37 -3.71 -9.67 -3.68
CA PRO A 37 -2.80 -10.81 -3.72
C PRO A 37 -3.18 -11.86 -2.67
N LYS A 38 -3.20 -13.12 -3.10
CA LYS A 38 -3.48 -14.27 -2.23
C LYS A 38 -2.19 -15.01 -1.82
N LYS A 39 -1.22 -15.05 -2.73
CA LYS A 39 0.06 -15.76 -2.57
C LYS A 39 0.95 -15.05 -1.52
N PRO A 40 1.51 -15.77 -0.52
CA PRO A 40 2.35 -15.18 0.53
C PRO A 40 3.55 -14.39 0.00
N GLU A 41 4.22 -14.87 -1.04
CA GLU A 41 5.37 -14.23 -1.65
C GLU A 41 5.03 -12.87 -2.28
N VAL A 42 3.84 -12.74 -2.87
CA VAL A 42 3.34 -11.48 -3.47
C VAL A 42 2.97 -10.48 -2.37
N LYS A 43 2.38 -10.97 -1.27
CA LYS A 43 2.14 -10.17 -0.07
C LYS A 43 3.46 -9.65 0.54
N CYS A 44 4.50 -10.48 0.61
CA CYS A 44 5.80 -10.08 1.13
C CYS A 44 6.52 -9.08 0.21
N LEU A 45 6.37 -9.22 -1.11
CA LEU A 45 6.86 -8.22 -2.06
C LEU A 45 6.26 -6.84 -1.78
N LEU A 46 4.94 -6.76 -1.54
CA LEU A 46 4.28 -5.52 -1.13
C LEU A 46 4.78 -5.01 0.22
N ALA A 47 4.98 -5.88 1.22
CA ALA A 47 5.50 -5.48 2.52
C ALA A 47 6.89 -4.84 2.41
N CYS A 48 7.79 -5.42 1.59
CA CYS A 48 9.09 -4.82 1.31
C CYS A 48 8.94 -3.43 0.68
N ALA A 49 8.08 -3.28 -0.33
CA ALA A 49 7.87 -1.98 -0.99
C ALA A 49 7.29 -0.94 -0.02
N TYR A 50 6.31 -1.31 0.82
CA TYR A 50 5.74 -0.42 1.83
C TYR A 50 6.74 -0.03 2.93
N LYS A 51 7.66 -0.92 3.30
CA LYS A 51 8.76 -0.61 4.23
C LYS A 51 9.75 0.38 3.63
N LEU A 52 10.12 0.20 2.35
CA LEU A 52 10.96 1.15 1.63
C LEU A 52 10.31 2.53 1.47
N ASP A 53 9.00 2.57 1.28
CA ASP A 53 8.22 3.82 1.20
C ASP A 53 8.13 4.50 2.58
N GLY A 54 7.93 3.70 3.63
CA GLY A 54 7.67 4.16 5.00
C GLY A 54 6.20 4.02 5.42
N LEU A 55 5.31 3.62 4.50
CA LEU A 55 3.91 3.28 4.76
C LEU A 55 3.76 2.07 5.70
N MET A 56 4.79 1.24 5.79
CA MET A 56 4.90 0.16 6.77
C MET A 56 6.17 0.34 7.61
N THR A 57 6.06 0.18 8.92
CA THR A 57 7.20 0.19 9.84
C THR A 57 8.03 -1.08 9.72
N GLU A 58 9.25 -1.08 10.27
CA GLU A 58 10.11 -2.28 10.32
C GLU A 58 9.42 -3.48 10.98
N LYS A 59 8.56 -3.22 11.98
CA LYS A 59 7.75 -4.23 12.68
C LYS A 59 6.54 -4.73 11.88
N GLY A 60 6.41 -4.33 10.62
CA GLY A 60 5.34 -4.77 9.73
C GLY A 60 3.98 -4.16 10.07
N LEU A 61 3.93 -3.03 10.78
CA LEU A 61 2.70 -2.28 11.09
C LEU A 61 2.47 -1.16 10.08
N TYR A 62 1.21 -0.92 9.69
CA TYR A 62 0.80 0.24 8.91
C TYR A 62 1.14 1.53 9.65
N ASN A 63 1.83 2.44 8.97
CA ASN A 63 2.33 3.69 9.52
C ASN A 63 1.37 4.84 9.16
N ILE A 64 0.45 5.15 10.07
CA ILE A 64 -0.55 6.22 9.85
C ILE A 64 0.08 7.60 9.67
N GLU A 65 1.17 7.91 10.39
CA GLU A 65 1.84 9.19 10.25
C GLU A 65 2.43 9.37 8.85
N HIS A 66 3.02 8.31 8.30
CA HIS A 66 3.51 8.32 6.92
C HIS A 66 2.36 8.37 5.92
N ALA A 67 1.26 7.64 6.15
CA ALA A 67 0.08 7.70 5.30
C ALA A 67 -0.52 9.12 5.22
N TYR A 68 -0.54 9.87 6.33
CA TYR A 68 -0.93 11.28 6.32
C TYR A 68 0.04 12.16 5.53
N LYS A 69 1.35 11.88 5.58
CA LYS A 69 2.34 12.59 4.74
C LYS A 69 2.10 12.29 3.26
N VAL A 70 1.78 11.06 2.90
CA VAL A 70 1.37 10.71 1.53
C VAL A 70 0.13 11.50 1.11
N ALA A 71 -0.89 11.58 1.96
CA ALA A 71 -2.08 12.41 1.67
C ALA A 71 -1.71 13.89 1.46
N GLU A 72 -0.79 14.44 2.26
CA GLU A 72 -0.31 15.83 2.13
C GLU A 72 0.40 16.08 0.81
N VAL A 73 1.37 15.25 0.43
CA VAL A 73 2.16 15.45 -0.81
C VAL A 73 1.37 15.14 -2.08
N THR A 74 0.31 14.35 -1.97
CA THR A 74 -0.56 13.96 -3.09
C THR A 74 -1.80 14.84 -3.23
N LYS A 75 -2.03 15.80 -2.32
CA LYS A 75 -3.22 16.67 -2.35
C LYS A 75 -3.27 17.62 -3.54
N ASN A 76 -2.13 17.99 -4.12
CA ASN A 76 -2.04 18.88 -5.30
C ASN A 76 -2.82 20.20 -5.15
N GLY A 77 -2.84 20.79 -3.95
CA GLY A 77 -3.60 22.00 -3.66
C GLY A 77 -5.10 21.80 -3.41
N ASP A 78 -5.60 20.56 -3.42
CA ASP A 78 -6.99 20.20 -3.10
C ASP A 78 -7.11 19.74 -1.64
N GLU A 79 -7.65 20.59 -0.77
CA GLU A 79 -7.86 20.29 0.65
C GLU A 79 -8.89 19.17 0.88
N LYS A 80 -9.87 19.01 -0.01
CA LYS A 80 -10.83 17.90 0.07
C LYS A 80 -10.14 16.58 -0.26
N ARG A 81 -9.21 16.59 -1.21
CA ARG A 81 -8.36 15.42 -1.50
C ARG A 81 -7.49 15.04 -0.31
N LEU A 82 -6.92 16.02 0.40
CA LEU A 82 -6.19 15.78 1.65
C LEU A 82 -7.08 15.12 2.71
N GLU A 83 -8.25 15.69 2.97
CA GLU A 83 -9.22 15.15 3.93
C GLU A 83 -9.59 13.69 3.59
N ASN A 84 -9.88 13.44 2.32
CA ASN A 84 -10.21 12.11 1.81
C ASN A 84 -9.04 11.12 1.92
N GLY A 85 -7.82 11.55 1.65
CA GLY A 85 -6.61 10.73 1.82
C GLY A 85 -6.40 10.34 3.28
N LYS A 86 -6.58 11.28 4.22
CA LYS A 86 -6.52 11.01 5.66
C LYS A 86 -7.61 10.04 6.11
N LYS A 87 -8.84 10.19 5.62
CA LYS A 87 -9.94 9.23 5.90
C LYS A 87 -9.61 7.80 5.45
N ILE A 88 -8.97 7.62 4.29
CA ILE A 88 -8.52 6.29 3.85
C ILE A 88 -7.48 5.74 4.83
N ALA A 89 -6.51 6.56 5.25
CA ALA A 89 -5.50 6.14 6.22
C ALA A 89 -6.12 5.73 7.56
N ASP A 90 -7.12 6.48 8.05
CA ASP A 90 -7.86 6.19 9.29
C ASP A 90 -8.66 4.88 9.20
N ILE A 91 -9.19 4.56 8.01
CA ILE A 91 -9.88 3.29 7.78
C ILE A 91 -8.86 2.15 7.73
N CYS A 92 -7.75 2.33 7.00
CA CYS A 92 -6.80 1.27 6.73
C CYS A 92 -5.81 1.01 7.86
N VAL A 93 -5.60 1.94 8.81
CA VAL A 93 -4.76 1.67 9.99
C VAL A 93 -5.31 0.52 10.84
N LYS A 94 -6.63 0.27 10.79
CA LYS A 94 -7.29 -0.83 11.53
C LYS A 94 -6.77 -2.22 11.14
N VAL A 95 -6.10 -2.37 10.01
CA VAL A 95 -5.43 -3.65 9.67
C VAL A 95 -4.34 -4.03 10.68
N ASN A 96 -3.84 -3.09 11.48
CA ASN A 96 -2.91 -3.36 12.58
C ASN A 96 -3.56 -4.16 13.72
N GLU A 97 -4.89 -4.14 13.84
CA GLU A 97 -5.64 -4.87 14.86
C GLU A 97 -5.91 -6.33 14.45
N ASN A 98 -5.68 -6.67 13.18
CA ASN A 98 -5.90 -8.02 12.68
C ASN A 98 -4.76 -8.98 13.08
N GLU A 99 -5.13 -10.22 13.36
CA GLU A 99 -4.17 -11.30 13.51
C GLU A 99 -3.42 -11.56 12.20
N VAL A 100 -2.14 -11.92 12.32
CA VAL A 100 -1.27 -12.25 11.20
C VAL A 100 -0.53 -13.55 11.48
N SER A 101 -0.20 -14.28 10.43
CA SER A 101 0.55 -15.54 10.55
C SER A 101 2.07 -15.36 10.51
N ASP A 102 2.55 -14.15 10.16
CA ASP A 102 3.94 -13.87 9.81
C ASP A 102 4.65 -12.88 10.75
N GLY A 103 3.99 -12.54 11.86
CA GLY A 103 4.54 -11.68 12.92
C GLY A 103 4.93 -10.29 12.43
N GLU A 104 6.21 -9.96 12.56
CA GLU A 104 6.78 -8.66 12.19
C GLU A 104 7.19 -8.56 10.71
N LYS A 105 7.08 -9.66 9.93
CA LYS A 105 7.38 -9.61 8.50
C LYS A 105 6.45 -8.66 7.76
N GLY A 106 5.17 -8.63 8.16
CA GLY A 106 4.18 -7.67 7.67
C GLY A 106 3.58 -8.01 6.30
N CYS A 107 3.85 -9.19 5.74
CA CYS A 107 3.28 -9.65 4.48
C CYS A 107 1.75 -9.74 4.56
N ASP A 108 1.20 -10.40 5.58
CA ASP A 108 -0.25 -10.51 5.72
C ASP A 108 -0.92 -9.13 5.83
N ARG A 109 -0.37 -8.24 6.66
CA ARG A 109 -0.83 -6.85 6.74
C ARG A 109 -0.67 -6.10 5.43
N ALA A 110 0.40 -6.29 4.66
CA ALA A 110 0.56 -5.64 3.37
C ALA A 110 -0.54 -6.03 2.38
N GLY A 111 -0.94 -7.30 2.36
CA GLY A 111 -2.10 -7.75 1.60
C GLY A 111 -3.41 -7.09 2.07
N MET A 112 -3.60 -6.95 3.38
CA MET A 112 -4.77 -6.27 3.95
C MET A 112 -4.79 -4.76 3.64
N VAL A 113 -3.65 -4.08 3.72
CA VAL A 113 -3.49 -2.67 3.34
C VAL A 113 -3.87 -2.48 1.87
N PHE A 114 -3.32 -3.32 0.98
CA PHE A 114 -3.64 -3.25 -0.44
C PHE A 114 -5.13 -3.41 -0.70
N LYS A 115 -5.75 -4.45 -0.11
CA LYS A 115 -7.20 -4.66 -0.18
C LYS A 115 -7.97 -3.44 0.32
N CYS A 116 -7.59 -2.91 1.48
CA CYS A 116 -8.27 -1.77 2.08
C CYS A 116 -8.24 -0.52 1.19
N VAL A 117 -7.08 -0.21 0.59
CA VAL A 117 -6.94 0.93 -0.32
C VAL A 117 -7.75 0.72 -1.58
N VAL A 118 -7.66 -0.46 -2.21
CA VAL A 118 -8.43 -0.78 -3.43
C VAL A 118 -9.94 -0.65 -3.19
N GLU A 119 -10.43 -1.11 -2.03
CA GLU A 119 -11.87 -1.06 -1.72
C GLU A 119 -12.36 0.34 -1.32
N ASN A 120 -11.51 1.19 -0.73
CA ASN A 120 -11.96 2.47 -0.16
C ASN A 120 -11.58 3.69 -1.00
N ALA A 121 -10.44 3.69 -1.69
CA ALA A 121 -10.00 4.87 -2.45
C ALA A 121 -11.05 5.36 -3.48
N PRO A 122 -11.73 4.48 -4.26
CA PRO A 122 -12.77 4.92 -5.17
C PRO A 122 -13.96 5.60 -4.47
N LYS A 123 -14.31 5.18 -3.25
CA LYS A 123 -15.42 5.77 -2.46
C LYS A 123 -15.14 7.22 -2.07
N PHE A 124 -13.87 7.61 -2.04
CA PHE A 124 -13.41 8.96 -1.73
C PHE A 124 -12.91 9.73 -2.97
N GLY A 125 -13.22 9.24 -4.17
CA GLY A 125 -12.98 9.96 -5.43
C GLY A 125 -11.59 9.79 -6.04
N PHE A 126 -10.76 8.89 -5.53
CA PHE A 126 -9.47 8.54 -6.14
C PHE A 126 -9.69 7.60 -7.33
N LYS A 127 -8.99 7.89 -8.44
CA LYS A 127 -9.00 7.05 -9.65
C LYS A 127 -7.70 6.25 -9.70
N ILE A 128 -7.74 5.03 -9.19
CA ILE A 128 -6.58 4.13 -9.07
C ILE A 128 -6.49 3.11 -10.21
#